data_AF-A0A0R2EQ60-F1
#
_entry.id   AF-A0A0R2EQ60-F1
#
_cell.length_a   1.000
_cell.length_b   1.000
_cell.length_c   1.000
_cell.angle_alpha   90.00
_cell.angle_beta   90.00
_cell.angle_gamma   90.00
#
_symmetry.space_group_name_H-M   'P 1'
#
loop_
_entity.id
_entity.type
_entity.pdbx_description
1 polymer ?
#
loop_
_entity_poly.entity_id
_entity_poly.type
_entity_poly.pdbx_seq_one_letter_code
_entity_poly.pdbx_strand_id
1 'polypeptide(L)'
;MTDHHFKPIRITDVPDPDQPARRRQPVTPPTSKSERAKSVRQRGDTETRQRSKQPAKQRVQRLKTAGSDRVAEIVAQHQQETQGVVTKIEAQKRPGRYNVYVDDRYAFPISEEVMLRYRVFKGSEVTAELAKELESADNESKAWDAALTYLSYQQRTEKEIRAYLVKKEVPEAFHDRVVDRLKSERLLDDAQYAVSYVRTMKRTSDKGPSVIRRQLIQRGVQANFIEAALQNEYSSSEQLDQVMTLIEKLKRQYRKQTPSLQKQKVHQRLMEKGFSGDVIASGLAETEFSMDQDLANELLDAQAQKLWRRYAGKAFRERQLKVRQALYRKGFESDAISRWLAEQADE
;
A
#
# COMPACT_ATOMS: atom_id res chain seq x y z
N MET A 1 25.57 54.40 -0.05
CA MET A 1 24.56 54.92 0.90
C MET A 1 23.18 54.76 0.28
N THR A 2 22.48 53.70 0.66
CA THR A 2 21.01 53.58 0.68
C THR A 2 20.72 52.19 1.25
N ASP A 3 20.57 52.16 2.58
CA ASP A 3 20.09 51.05 3.37
C ASP A 3 18.78 50.50 2.79
N HIS A 4 18.72 49.20 2.51
CA HIS A 4 17.44 48.50 2.39
C HIS A 4 17.31 47.55 3.58
N HIS A 5 16.58 48.04 4.58
CA HIS A 5 16.12 47.30 5.75
C HIS A 5 15.35 46.03 5.35
N PHE A 6 15.97 44.86 5.55
CA PHE A 6 15.25 43.59 5.60
C PHE A 6 14.60 43.43 6.97
N LYS A 7 13.27 43.43 7.04
CA LYS A 7 12.51 43.02 8.23
C LYS A 7 12.34 41.49 8.23
N PRO A 8 12.58 40.79 9.36
CA PRO A 8 12.31 39.36 9.45
C PRO A 8 10.81 39.09 9.61
N ILE A 9 10.27 38.19 8.79
CA ILE A 9 8.90 37.68 8.93
C ILE A 9 8.89 36.70 10.10
N ARG A 10 8.06 36.98 11.12
CA ARG A 10 7.84 36.09 12.27
C ARG A 10 6.97 34.91 11.83
N ILE A 11 7.44 33.70 12.14
CA ILE A 11 6.69 32.46 12.02
C ILE A 11 5.75 32.38 13.22
N THR A 12 4.47 32.64 13.02
CA THR A 12 3.40 32.22 13.93
C THR A 12 2.17 31.92 13.10
N ASP A 13 1.92 30.62 12.89
CA ASP A 13 0.61 29.95 12.89
C ASP A 13 0.78 28.53 12.30
N VAL A 14 1.42 27.67 13.09
CA VAL A 14 1.38 26.21 12.89
C VAL A 14 0.25 25.70 13.79
N PRO A 15 -0.82 25.09 13.27
CA PRO A 15 -1.84 24.48 14.12
C PRO A 15 -1.30 23.18 14.73
N ASP A 16 -1.38 23.13 16.05
CA ASP A 16 -1.00 22.05 16.96
C ASP A 16 -1.68 20.70 16.60
N PRO A 17 -0.93 19.59 16.43
CA PRO A 17 -1.48 18.29 16.04
C PRO A 17 -2.23 17.53 17.15
N ASP A 18 -2.31 18.03 18.39
CA ASP A 18 -2.85 17.27 19.53
C ASP A 18 -4.22 17.74 20.09
N GLN A 19 -5.06 18.42 19.29
CA GLN A 19 -6.44 18.70 19.72
C GLN A 19 -7.39 17.49 19.55
N PRO A 20 -8.11 17.05 20.59
CA PRO A 20 -9.06 15.96 20.48
C PRO A 20 -10.30 16.37 19.67
N ALA A 21 -10.64 15.55 18.68
CA ALA A 21 -11.78 15.74 17.78
C ALA A 21 -13.11 15.96 18.55
N ARG A 22 -13.76 17.11 18.32
CA ARG A 22 -15.12 17.37 18.80
C ARG A 22 -16.07 16.33 18.20
N ARG A 23 -16.63 15.47 19.05
CA ARG A 23 -17.71 14.51 18.73
C ARG A 23 -18.89 15.26 18.11
N ARG A 24 -19.20 14.97 16.84
CA ARG A 24 -20.50 15.32 16.25
C ARG A 24 -21.55 14.38 16.86
N GLN A 25 -22.58 14.95 17.48
CA GLN A 25 -23.73 14.18 17.98
C GLN A 25 -24.51 13.57 16.82
N PRO A 26 -25.12 12.38 17.00
CA PRO A 26 -25.94 11.76 15.98
C PRO A 26 -27.28 12.49 15.83
N VAL A 27 -27.62 12.84 14.60
CA VAL A 27 -28.94 13.39 14.25
C VAL A 27 -29.92 12.22 14.15
N THR A 28 -30.85 12.12 15.10
CA THR A 28 -31.96 11.15 15.06
C THR A 28 -33.05 11.62 14.10
N PRO A 29 -33.64 10.73 13.27
CA PRO A 29 -34.78 11.09 12.42
C PRO A 29 -36.08 11.21 13.23
N PRO A 30 -37.03 12.09 12.86
CA PRO A 30 -38.27 12.23 13.59
C PRO A 30 -39.18 11.02 13.36
N THR A 31 -39.62 10.43 14.46
CA THR A 31 -40.74 9.50 14.56
C THR A 31 -42.00 10.29 14.86
N SER A 32 -43.00 10.24 13.98
CA SER A 32 -44.42 10.35 14.39
C SER A 32 -45.35 9.81 13.30
N LYS A 33 -45.75 8.55 13.46
CA LYS A 33 -46.99 8.00 12.90
C LYS A 33 -47.87 7.64 14.09
N SER A 34 -48.77 8.54 14.48
CA SER A 34 -50.07 8.22 15.08
C SER A 34 -50.62 9.50 15.69
N GLU A 35 -51.65 10.06 15.07
CA GLU A 35 -52.83 10.64 15.72
C GLU A 35 -53.58 11.53 14.73
N ARG A 36 -54.62 10.95 14.12
CA ARG A 36 -55.94 11.54 13.90
C ARG A 36 -56.68 10.72 12.85
N ALA A 37 -57.27 9.63 13.32
CA ALA A 37 -58.48 9.08 12.73
C ALA A 37 -59.62 9.45 13.68
N LYS A 38 -60.54 10.32 13.24
CA LYS A 38 -62.00 10.28 13.49
C LYS A 38 -62.68 11.57 13.00
N SER A 39 -63.88 11.38 12.44
CA SER A 39 -64.79 12.35 11.79
C SER A 39 -64.28 12.82 10.42
N VAL A 40 -65.00 12.64 9.31
CA VAL A 40 -66.41 12.96 9.06
C VAL A 40 -66.99 11.99 8.02
N ARG A 41 -68.23 11.55 8.25
CA ARG A 41 -69.07 10.81 7.29
C ARG A 41 -69.82 11.78 6.38
N GLN A 42 -69.94 11.37 5.11
CA GLN A 42 -71.06 11.59 4.18
C GLN A 42 -71.36 13.00 3.65
N ARG A 43 -71.16 13.16 2.34
CA ARG A 43 -72.13 13.45 1.25
C ARG A 43 -71.27 13.65 -0.01
N GLY A 44 -71.42 12.85 -1.06
CA GLY A 44 -72.47 13.04 -2.06
C GLY A 44 -71.94 13.99 -3.14
N ASP A 45 -71.38 13.43 -4.22
CA ASP A 45 -71.83 13.71 -5.59
C ASP A 45 -70.79 13.33 -6.65
N THR A 46 -71.32 12.60 -7.61
CA THR A 46 -70.73 12.06 -8.82
C THR A 46 -70.35 13.18 -9.78
N GLU A 47 -69.09 13.23 -10.20
CA GLU A 47 -68.75 13.73 -11.53
C GLU A 47 -67.61 12.92 -12.15
N THR A 48 -67.99 12.13 -13.14
CA THR A 48 -67.15 11.37 -14.04
C THR A 48 -66.26 12.32 -14.84
N ARG A 49 -64.99 12.48 -14.46
CA ARG A 49 -63.95 12.99 -15.37
C ARG A 49 -63.02 11.84 -15.77
N GLN A 50 -63.25 11.35 -16.99
CA GLN A 50 -62.33 10.51 -17.73
C GLN A 50 -60.96 11.20 -17.80
N ARG A 51 -60.01 10.79 -16.96
CA ARG A 51 -58.59 11.08 -17.16
C ARG A 51 -57.98 9.95 -17.97
N SER A 52 -57.65 10.28 -19.21
CA SER A 52 -56.90 9.46 -20.14
C SER A 52 -55.64 8.90 -19.47
N LYS A 53 -55.56 7.56 -19.40
CA LYS A 53 -54.34 6.84 -19.06
C LYS A 53 -53.34 6.98 -20.22
N GLN A 54 -52.61 8.08 -20.30
CA GLN A 54 -51.37 8.06 -21.07
C GLN A 54 -50.39 7.09 -20.37
N PRO A 55 -49.83 6.09 -21.07
CA PRO A 55 -49.05 5.05 -20.42
C PRO A 55 -47.72 5.63 -19.91
N ALA A 56 -47.42 5.37 -18.64
CA ALA A 56 -46.21 5.82 -17.93
C ALA A 56 -44.88 5.55 -18.68
N LYS A 57 -44.86 4.59 -19.61
CA LYS A 57 -43.75 4.32 -20.53
C LYS A 57 -43.39 5.53 -21.40
N GLN A 58 -44.37 6.26 -21.93
CA GLN A 58 -44.10 7.47 -22.75
C GLN A 58 -43.52 8.62 -21.92
N ARG A 59 -43.87 8.72 -20.63
CA ARG A 59 -43.35 9.75 -19.71
C ARG A 59 -41.89 9.48 -19.33
N VAL A 60 -41.53 8.21 -19.10
CA VAL A 60 -40.13 7.80 -18.85
C VAL A 60 -39.28 7.94 -20.12
N GLN A 61 -39.83 7.64 -21.30
CA GLN A 61 -39.13 7.83 -22.57
C GLN A 61 -38.84 9.31 -22.84
N ARG A 62 -39.83 10.19 -22.65
CA ARG A 62 -39.69 11.66 -22.78
C ARG A 62 -38.73 12.27 -21.77
N LEU A 63 -38.67 11.76 -20.54
CA LEU A 63 -37.69 12.20 -19.53
C LEU A 63 -36.25 11.76 -19.87
N LYS A 64 -36.08 10.59 -20.50
CA LYS A 64 -34.76 10.14 -21.00
C LYS A 64 -34.30 10.92 -22.24
N THR A 65 -35.20 11.25 -23.16
CA THR A 65 -34.89 12.09 -24.34
C THR A 65 -34.62 13.53 -23.93
N ALA A 66 -35.45 14.15 -23.09
CA ALA A 66 -35.22 15.52 -22.61
C ALA A 66 -33.94 15.70 -21.78
N GLY A 67 -33.48 14.65 -21.08
CA GLY A 67 -32.17 14.63 -20.42
C GLY A 67 -31.01 14.53 -21.41
N SER A 68 -31.16 13.72 -22.46
CA SER A 68 -30.19 13.60 -23.56
C SER A 68 -30.10 14.90 -24.39
N ASP A 69 -31.23 15.54 -24.67
CA ASP A 69 -31.30 16.77 -25.47
C ASP A 69 -30.65 17.95 -24.72
N ARG A 70 -30.86 18.06 -23.40
CA ARG A 70 -30.17 19.06 -22.56
C ARG A 70 -28.67 18.82 -22.45
N VAL A 71 -28.23 17.57 -22.39
CA VAL A 71 -26.79 17.24 -22.40
C VAL A 71 -26.20 17.60 -23.77
N ALA A 72 -26.91 17.33 -24.87
CA ALA A 72 -26.49 17.73 -26.21
C ALA A 72 -26.44 19.26 -26.38
N GLU A 73 -27.40 20.00 -25.80
CA GLU A 73 -27.43 21.47 -25.79
C GLU A 73 -26.24 22.07 -25.01
N ILE A 74 -25.94 21.52 -23.83
CA ILE A 74 -24.79 21.96 -23.01
C ILE A 74 -23.47 21.63 -23.73
N VAL A 75 -23.35 20.44 -24.31
CA VAL A 75 -22.17 20.04 -25.08
C VAL A 75 -22.00 20.91 -26.32
N ALA A 76 -23.08 21.26 -27.02
CA ALA A 76 -23.03 22.15 -28.18
C ALA A 76 -22.66 23.59 -27.80
N GLN A 77 -23.18 24.11 -26.67
CA GLN A 77 -22.77 25.41 -26.12
C GLN A 77 -21.30 25.43 -25.73
N HIS A 78 -20.82 24.39 -25.04
CA HIS A 78 -19.40 24.29 -24.66
C HIS A 78 -18.49 24.15 -25.89
N GLN A 79 -18.93 23.40 -26.91
CA GLN A 79 -18.20 23.27 -28.18
C GLN A 79 -18.12 24.59 -28.96
N GLN A 80 -19.18 25.41 -28.92
CA GLN A 80 -19.16 26.75 -29.54
C GLN A 80 -18.26 27.73 -28.77
N GLU A 81 -18.14 27.60 -27.45
CA GLU A 81 -17.27 28.47 -26.63
C GLU A 81 -15.77 28.16 -26.79
N THR A 82 -15.42 26.99 -27.33
CA THR A 82 -14.02 26.58 -27.52
C THR A 82 -13.47 26.81 -28.92
N GLN A 83 -14.30 27.28 -29.87
CA GLN A 83 -13.94 27.47 -31.28
C GLN A 83 -13.88 28.95 -31.64
N GLY A 84 -12.91 29.34 -32.47
CA GLY A 84 -12.72 30.74 -32.89
C GLY A 84 -11.26 31.16 -32.82
N VAL A 85 -11.01 32.47 -32.68
CA VAL A 85 -9.65 33.00 -32.63
C VAL A 85 -9.24 33.28 -31.19
N VAL A 86 -8.03 32.85 -30.82
CA VAL A 86 -7.48 33.15 -29.49
C VAL A 86 -7.25 34.66 -29.35
N THR A 87 -8.01 35.32 -28.48
CA THR A 87 -7.90 36.78 -28.27
C THR A 87 -6.97 37.14 -27.12
N LYS A 88 -6.89 36.28 -26.09
CA LYS A 88 -6.08 36.51 -24.89
C LYS A 88 -5.56 35.19 -24.30
N ILE A 89 -4.33 35.24 -23.78
CA ILE A 89 -3.75 34.17 -22.96
C ILE A 89 -3.26 34.80 -21.66
N GLU A 90 -3.68 34.26 -20.53
CA GLU A 90 -3.41 34.83 -19.21
C GLU A 90 -2.74 33.79 -18.30
N ALA A 91 -1.62 34.14 -17.68
CA ALA A 91 -0.94 33.26 -16.74
C ALA A 91 -1.79 33.02 -15.48
N GLN A 92 -1.85 31.78 -15.02
CA GLN A 92 -2.49 31.43 -13.75
C GLN A 92 -1.56 31.70 -12.56
N LYS A 93 -2.11 31.63 -11.34
CA LYS A 93 -1.30 31.72 -10.10
C LYS A 93 -0.24 30.62 -9.99
N ARG A 94 -0.50 29.45 -10.57
CA ARG A 94 0.47 28.35 -10.65
C ARG A 94 1.34 28.58 -11.88
N PRO A 95 2.68 28.57 -11.73
CA PRO A 95 3.57 28.76 -12.87
C PRO A 95 3.38 27.65 -13.93
N GLY A 96 3.61 27.99 -15.19
CA GLY A 96 3.50 27.06 -16.32
C GLY A 96 2.06 26.70 -16.73
N ARG A 97 1.04 27.41 -16.24
CA ARG A 97 -0.38 27.19 -16.55
C ARG A 97 -1.02 28.47 -17.03
N TYR A 98 -1.82 28.38 -18.08
CA TYR A 98 -2.44 29.53 -18.73
C TYR A 98 -3.94 29.31 -18.94
N ASN A 99 -4.70 30.40 -18.90
CA ASN A 99 -6.09 30.45 -19.32
C ASN A 99 -6.14 31.01 -20.75
N VAL A 100 -6.78 30.27 -21.66
CA VAL A 100 -6.98 30.68 -23.05
C VAL A 100 -8.38 31.27 -23.20
N TYR A 101 -8.45 32.41 -23.86
CA TYR A 101 -9.70 33.06 -24.23
C TYR A 101 -9.86 33.04 -25.74
N VAL A 102 -11.01 32.57 -26.21
CA VAL A 102 -11.39 32.50 -27.62
C VAL A 102 -12.57 33.44 -27.80
N ASP A 103 -12.48 34.34 -28.79
CA ASP A 103 -13.48 35.38 -29.05
C ASP A 103 -13.91 36.15 -27.77
N ASP A 104 -12.92 36.54 -26.95
CA ASP A 104 -13.05 37.26 -25.68
C ASP A 104 -13.80 36.53 -24.55
N ARG A 105 -14.03 35.23 -24.70
CA ARG A 105 -14.61 34.36 -23.67
C ARG A 105 -13.60 33.34 -23.20
N TYR A 106 -13.66 33.00 -21.92
CA TYR A 106 -12.83 31.93 -21.38
C TYR A 106 -13.21 30.61 -22.06
N ALA A 107 -12.22 29.93 -22.65
CA ALA A 107 -12.44 28.67 -23.34
C ALA A 107 -11.94 27.49 -22.48
N PHE A 108 -10.64 27.41 -22.24
CA PHE A 108 -10.03 26.29 -21.51
C PHE A 108 -8.66 26.66 -20.90
N PRO A 109 -8.20 25.92 -19.89
CA PRO A 109 -6.84 26.05 -19.40
C PRO A 109 -5.88 25.15 -20.21
N ILE A 110 -4.63 25.58 -20.39
CA ILE A 110 -3.55 24.74 -20.96
C ILE A 110 -2.25 24.89 -20.17
N SER A 111 -1.43 23.84 -20.16
CA SER A 111 -0.04 23.93 -19.71
C SER A 111 0.85 24.64 -20.73
N GLU A 112 1.97 25.19 -20.26
CA GLU A 112 3.00 25.81 -21.10
C GLU A 112 3.52 24.84 -22.16
N GLU A 113 3.74 23.58 -21.79
CA GLU A 113 4.19 22.55 -22.72
C GLU A 113 3.21 22.35 -23.87
N VAL A 114 1.91 22.27 -23.58
CA VAL A 114 0.85 22.08 -24.59
C VAL A 114 0.73 23.32 -25.48
N MET A 115 0.76 24.52 -24.88
CA MET A 115 0.76 25.79 -25.61
C MET A 115 1.87 25.85 -26.65
N LEU A 116 3.09 25.48 -26.26
CA LEU A 116 4.25 25.48 -27.14
C LEU A 116 4.16 24.38 -28.20
N ARG A 117 3.77 23.15 -27.81
CA ARG A 117 3.68 21.99 -28.70
C ARG A 117 2.69 22.22 -29.85
N TYR A 118 1.51 22.75 -29.53
CA TYR A 118 0.45 23.02 -30.50
C TYR A 118 0.50 24.45 -31.08
N ARG A 119 1.49 25.25 -30.67
CA ARG A 119 1.70 26.63 -31.12
C ARG A 119 0.44 27.51 -30.96
N VAL A 120 -0.22 27.37 -29.81
CA VAL A 120 -1.39 28.17 -29.47
C VAL A 120 -0.91 29.52 -28.96
N PHE A 121 -1.11 30.57 -29.75
CA PHE A 121 -0.76 31.94 -29.41
C PHE A 121 -1.95 32.87 -29.70
N LYS A 122 -1.86 34.13 -29.28
CA LYS A 122 -2.86 35.12 -29.67
C LYS A 122 -2.93 35.21 -31.19
N GLY A 123 -4.14 35.11 -31.74
CA GLY A 123 -4.40 35.07 -33.18
C GLY A 123 -4.44 33.66 -33.77
N SER A 124 -4.12 32.61 -33.01
CA SER A 124 -4.31 31.22 -33.47
C SER A 124 -5.80 30.90 -33.61
N GLU A 125 -6.16 30.18 -34.66
CA GLU A 125 -7.50 29.64 -34.86
C GLU A 125 -7.63 28.30 -34.14
N VAL A 126 -8.71 28.13 -33.37
CA VAL A 126 -9.02 26.91 -32.62
C VAL A 126 -10.25 26.27 -33.26
N THR A 127 -10.05 25.14 -33.93
CA THR A 127 -11.13 24.30 -34.44
C THR A 127 -11.65 23.34 -33.37
N ALA A 128 -12.80 22.71 -33.59
CA ALA A 128 -13.35 21.73 -32.67
C ALA A 128 -12.40 20.53 -32.45
N GLU A 129 -11.71 20.12 -33.51
CA GLU A 129 -10.71 19.04 -33.48
C GLU A 129 -9.50 19.46 -32.66
N LEU A 130 -8.96 20.66 -32.92
CA LEU A 130 -7.81 21.18 -32.18
C LEU A 130 -8.15 21.37 -30.70
N ALA A 131 -9.34 21.87 -30.35
CA ALA A 131 -9.78 22.02 -28.97
C ALA A 131 -9.76 20.67 -28.22
N LYS A 132 -10.26 19.59 -28.85
CA LYS A 132 -10.22 18.24 -28.28
C LYS A 132 -8.79 17.71 -28.13
N GLU A 133 -7.93 17.96 -29.11
CA GLU A 133 -6.52 17.58 -29.03
C GLU A 133 -5.80 18.31 -27.89
N LEU A 134 -6.06 19.62 -27.74
CA LEU A 134 -5.51 20.45 -26.66
C LEU A 134 -5.98 19.97 -25.30
N GLU A 135 -7.27 19.66 -25.15
CA GLU A 135 -7.82 19.11 -23.91
C GLU A 135 -7.17 17.76 -23.57
N SER A 136 -7.06 16.87 -24.54
CA SER A 136 -6.39 15.57 -24.36
C SER A 136 -4.91 15.75 -23.98
N ALA A 137 -4.19 16.66 -24.62
CA ALA A 137 -2.79 16.93 -24.34
C ALA A 137 -2.58 17.59 -22.97
N ASP A 138 -3.48 18.47 -22.54
CA ASP A 138 -3.45 19.08 -21.21
C ASP A 138 -3.74 18.05 -20.11
N ASN A 139 -4.65 17.11 -20.35
CA ASN A 139 -4.88 15.98 -19.44
C ASN A 139 -3.64 15.07 -19.32
N GLU A 140 -2.94 14.79 -20.43
CA GLU A 140 -1.67 14.07 -20.42
C GLU A 140 -0.59 14.84 -19.65
N SER A 141 -0.49 16.16 -19.85
CA SER A 141 0.44 17.04 -19.13
C SER A 141 0.17 17.07 -17.63
N LYS A 142 -1.10 17.13 -17.20
CA LYS A 142 -1.49 17.01 -15.78
C LYS A 142 -1.11 15.66 -15.18
N ALA A 143 -1.29 14.57 -15.93
CA ALA A 143 -0.91 13.23 -15.49
C ALA A 143 0.60 13.10 -15.31
N TRP A 144 1.37 13.68 -16.24
CA TRP A 144 2.82 13.81 -16.16
C TRP A 144 3.28 14.58 -14.91
N ASP A 145 2.74 15.80 -14.69
CA ASP A 145 3.06 16.62 -13.53
C ASP A 145 2.76 15.89 -12.21
N ALA A 146 1.64 15.16 -12.15
CA ALA A 146 1.25 14.38 -11.00
C ALA A 146 2.25 13.23 -10.73
N ALA A 147 2.70 12.54 -11.78
CA ALA A 147 3.69 11.48 -11.66
C ALA A 147 5.06 12.00 -11.23
N LEU A 148 5.51 13.12 -11.81
CA LEU A 148 6.76 13.81 -11.40
C LEU A 148 6.71 14.21 -9.93
N THR A 149 5.62 14.83 -9.50
CA THR A 149 5.41 15.20 -8.10
C THR A 149 5.47 13.97 -7.20
N TYR A 150 4.94 12.83 -7.63
CA TYR A 150 4.97 11.61 -6.83
C TYR A 150 6.37 10.99 -6.73
N LEU A 151 7.16 11.06 -7.82
CA LEU A 151 8.55 10.62 -7.87
C LEU A 151 9.50 11.51 -7.07
N SER A 152 9.21 12.82 -6.94
CA SER A 152 10.08 13.76 -6.24
C SER A 152 10.26 13.45 -4.75
N TYR A 153 9.33 12.70 -4.14
CA TYR A 153 9.41 12.32 -2.72
C TYR A 153 10.31 11.11 -2.46
N GLN A 154 10.29 10.11 -3.34
CA GLN A 154 11.07 8.88 -3.23
C GLN A 154 11.01 8.09 -4.54
N GLN A 155 11.98 7.19 -4.74
CA GLN A 155 11.95 6.23 -5.84
C GLN A 155 10.66 5.39 -5.83
N ARG A 156 10.12 5.12 -7.02
CA ARG A 156 8.91 4.33 -7.24
C ARG A 156 9.14 3.26 -8.29
N THR A 157 8.37 2.18 -8.23
CA THR A 157 8.28 1.21 -9.33
C THR A 157 7.22 1.63 -10.35
N GLU A 158 7.29 1.05 -11.54
CA GLU A 158 6.27 1.25 -12.57
C GLU A 158 4.86 0.92 -12.05
N LYS A 159 4.72 -0.18 -11.33
CA LYS A 159 3.44 -0.61 -10.75
C LYS A 159 2.91 0.44 -9.75
N GLU A 160 3.77 1.02 -8.93
CA GLU A 160 3.39 2.07 -7.99
C GLU A 160 2.94 3.34 -8.71
N ILE A 161 3.61 3.72 -9.80
CA ILE A 161 3.23 4.88 -10.63
C ILE A 161 1.85 4.65 -11.27
N ARG A 162 1.62 3.49 -11.87
CA ARG A 162 0.31 3.16 -12.47
C ARG A 162 -0.80 3.18 -11.43
N ALA A 163 -0.57 2.56 -10.26
CA ALA A 163 -1.52 2.59 -9.15
C ALA A 163 -1.80 4.03 -8.66
N TYR A 164 -0.79 4.89 -8.66
CA TYR A 164 -0.94 6.31 -8.32
C TYR A 164 -1.78 7.07 -9.35
N LEU A 165 -1.56 6.85 -10.66
CA LEU A 165 -2.34 7.46 -11.73
C LEU A 165 -3.82 7.06 -11.67
N VAL A 166 -4.11 5.79 -11.40
CA VAL A 166 -5.49 5.31 -11.13
C VAL A 166 -6.11 6.06 -9.97
N LYS A 167 -5.39 6.20 -8.85
CA LYS A 167 -5.86 6.93 -7.66
C LYS A 167 -6.12 8.42 -7.95
N LYS A 168 -5.45 9.00 -8.95
CA LYS A 168 -5.63 10.38 -9.41
C LYS A 168 -6.72 10.52 -10.46
N GLU A 169 -7.47 9.45 -10.74
CA GLU A 169 -8.56 9.43 -11.72
C GLU A 169 -8.08 9.82 -13.13
N VAL A 170 -6.79 9.57 -13.43
CA VAL A 170 -6.24 9.77 -14.76
C VAL A 170 -6.80 8.69 -15.69
N PRO A 171 -7.33 9.05 -16.87
CA PRO A 171 -7.80 8.07 -17.85
C PRO A 171 -6.71 7.08 -18.25
N GLU A 172 -7.06 5.79 -18.32
CA GLU A 172 -6.13 4.68 -18.59
C GLU A 172 -5.34 4.87 -19.91
N ALA A 173 -5.96 5.51 -20.91
CA ALA A 173 -5.35 5.84 -22.20
C ALA A 173 -4.06 6.66 -22.10
N PHE A 174 -3.82 7.36 -20.98
CA PHE A 174 -2.61 8.16 -20.75
C PHE A 174 -1.53 7.43 -19.95
N HIS A 175 -1.84 6.29 -19.32
CA HIS A 175 -0.93 5.65 -18.36
C HIS A 175 0.35 5.17 -19.03
N ASP A 176 0.24 4.48 -20.17
CA ASP A 176 1.39 3.98 -20.91
C ASP A 176 2.27 5.13 -21.42
N ARG A 177 1.66 6.19 -21.97
CA ARG A 177 2.40 7.36 -22.45
C ARG A 177 3.22 8.03 -21.35
N VAL A 178 2.60 8.23 -20.18
CA VAL A 178 3.28 8.82 -19.02
C VAL A 178 4.42 7.91 -18.55
N VAL A 179 4.17 6.61 -18.41
CA VAL A 179 5.17 5.63 -17.96
C VAL A 179 6.34 5.54 -18.95
N ASP A 180 6.07 5.47 -20.25
CA ASP A 180 7.08 5.37 -21.29
C ASP A 180 7.93 6.64 -21.36
N ARG A 181 7.29 7.81 -21.22
CA ARG A 181 8.01 9.08 -21.11
C ARG A 181 8.92 9.09 -19.89
N LEU A 182 8.43 8.65 -18.71
CA LEU A 182 9.22 8.60 -17.48
C LEU A 182 10.45 7.70 -17.62
N LYS A 183 10.29 6.55 -18.31
CA LYS A 183 11.40 5.64 -18.63
C LYS A 183 12.38 6.28 -19.61
N SER A 184 11.89 6.95 -20.65
CA SER A 184 12.73 7.60 -21.66
C SER A 184 13.60 8.73 -21.08
N GLU A 185 13.05 9.46 -20.10
CA GLU A 185 13.76 10.50 -19.35
C GLU A 185 14.60 9.93 -18.19
N ARG A 186 14.67 8.60 -18.04
CA ARG A 186 15.39 7.88 -16.98
C ARG A 186 14.96 8.25 -15.55
N LEU A 187 13.72 8.70 -15.39
CA LEU A 187 13.12 9.03 -14.09
C LEU A 187 12.47 7.81 -13.43
N LEU A 188 12.17 6.78 -14.21
CA LEU A 188 11.59 5.52 -13.77
C LEU A 188 12.45 4.35 -14.25
N ASP A 189 13.01 3.60 -13.31
CA ASP A 189 13.85 2.45 -13.58
C ASP A 189 13.68 1.39 -12.48
N ASP A 190 12.93 0.33 -12.80
CA ASP A 190 12.66 -0.79 -11.90
C ASP A 190 13.93 -1.61 -11.59
N ALA A 191 14.90 -1.64 -12.50
CA ALA A 191 16.17 -2.34 -12.27
C ALA A 191 17.01 -1.59 -11.23
N GLN A 192 17.14 -0.27 -11.39
CA GLN A 192 17.83 0.58 -10.43
C GLN A 192 17.10 0.61 -9.07
N TYR A 193 15.77 0.56 -9.08
CA TYR A 193 14.96 0.41 -7.87
C TYR A 193 15.32 -0.89 -7.14
N ALA A 194 15.37 -2.02 -7.86
CA ALA A 194 15.68 -3.32 -7.27
C ALA A 194 17.05 -3.33 -6.56
N VAL A 195 18.08 -2.80 -7.23
CA VAL A 195 19.44 -2.63 -6.67
C VAL A 195 19.40 -1.81 -5.38
N SER A 196 18.77 -0.64 -5.42
CA SER A 196 18.69 0.27 -4.27
C SER A 196 17.93 -0.36 -3.10
N TYR A 197 16.88 -1.14 -3.40
CA TYR A 197 16.08 -1.85 -2.42
C TYR A 197 16.88 -2.96 -1.74
N VAL A 198 17.60 -3.80 -2.49
CA VAL A 198 18.45 -4.87 -1.93
C VAL A 198 19.52 -4.28 -1.02
N ARG A 199 20.23 -3.23 -1.47
CA ARG A 199 21.23 -2.51 -0.65
C ARG A 199 20.66 -2.02 0.66
N THR A 200 19.47 -1.43 0.61
CA THR A 200 18.79 -0.91 1.80
C THR A 200 18.39 -2.04 2.74
N MET A 201 17.76 -3.10 2.23
CA MET A 201 17.31 -4.24 3.04
C MET A 201 18.48 -4.97 3.71
N LYS A 202 19.59 -5.16 2.99
CA LYS A 202 20.83 -5.73 3.53
C LYS A 202 21.36 -4.92 4.72
N ARG A 203 21.34 -3.58 4.64
CA ARG A 203 21.88 -2.70 5.68
C ARG A 203 20.95 -2.47 6.87
N THR A 204 19.64 -2.41 6.65
CA THR A 204 18.68 -1.96 7.67
C THR A 204 17.79 -3.07 8.23
N SER A 205 17.81 -4.26 7.63
CA SER A 205 16.95 -5.36 8.02
C SER A 205 17.72 -6.66 8.25
N ASP A 206 17.01 -7.67 8.75
CA ASP A 206 17.52 -9.03 8.95
C ASP A 206 16.92 -10.04 7.95
N LYS A 207 16.56 -9.57 6.76
CA LYS A 207 15.89 -10.37 5.72
C LYS A 207 16.89 -10.96 4.75
N GLY A 208 16.72 -12.26 4.48
CA GLY A 208 17.45 -12.98 3.45
C GLY A 208 16.83 -12.82 2.05
N PRO A 209 17.53 -13.32 1.01
CA PRO A 209 17.17 -13.12 -0.39
C PRO A 209 15.73 -13.51 -0.75
N SER A 210 15.21 -14.60 -0.19
CA SER A 210 13.86 -15.09 -0.54
C SER A 210 12.75 -14.14 -0.09
N VAL A 211 12.93 -13.47 1.05
CA VAL A 211 11.96 -12.47 1.53
C VAL A 211 12.08 -11.20 0.71
N ILE A 212 13.30 -10.75 0.41
CA ILE A 212 13.55 -9.56 -0.42
C ILE A 212 12.95 -9.76 -1.82
N ARG A 213 13.18 -10.92 -2.44
CA ARG A 213 12.57 -11.32 -3.72
C ARG A 213 11.05 -11.18 -3.68
N ARG A 214 10.40 -11.77 -2.68
CA ARG A 214 8.93 -11.70 -2.53
C ARG A 214 8.43 -10.25 -2.38
N GLN A 215 9.14 -9.41 -1.64
CA GLN A 215 8.78 -8.01 -1.46
C GLN A 215 8.93 -7.18 -2.76
N LEU A 216 9.95 -7.47 -3.57
CA LEU A 216 10.12 -6.84 -4.88
C LEU A 216 9.04 -7.28 -5.88
N ILE A 217 8.69 -8.57 -5.89
CA ILE A 217 7.57 -9.09 -6.71
C ILE A 217 6.25 -8.40 -6.33
N GLN A 218 5.98 -8.24 -5.03
CA GLN A 218 4.78 -7.54 -4.57
C GLN A 218 4.72 -6.09 -5.08
N ARG A 219 5.88 -5.42 -5.19
CA ARG A 219 6.03 -4.08 -5.78
C ARG A 219 6.04 -4.05 -7.30
N GLY A 220 5.93 -5.20 -7.97
CA GLY A 220 5.80 -5.29 -9.42
C GLY A 220 7.11 -5.29 -10.19
N VAL A 221 8.26 -5.43 -9.52
CA VAL A 221 9.55 -5.52 -10.19
C VAL A 221 9.66 -6.88 -10.90
N GLN A 222 10.16 -6.86 -12.14
CA GLN A 222 10.31 -8.07 -12.96
C GLN A 222 11.40 -9.01 -12.40
N ALA A 223 11.20 -10.31 -12.58
CA ALA A 223 12.06 -11.35 -11.98
C ALA A 223 13.53 -11.25 -12.40
N ASN A 224 13.79 -10.95 -13.67
CA ASN A 224 15.14 -10.73 -14.21
C ASN A 224 15.90 -9.61 -13.46
N PHE A 225 15.25 -8.49 -13.18
CA PHE A 225 15.86 -7.38 -12.41
C PHE A 225 16.10 -7.75 -10.96
N ILE A 226 15.20 -8.53 -10.36
CA ILE A 226 15.34 -9.01 -8.98
C ILE A 226 16.55 -9.94 -8.86
N GLU A 227 16.67 -10.93 -9.73
CA GLU A 227 17.79 -11.87 -9.67
C GLU A 227 19.13 -11.17 -9.92
N ALA A 228 19.19 -10.26 -10.90
CA ALA A 228 20.38 -9.46 -11.14
C ALA A 228 20.77 -8.60 -9.93
N ALA A 229 19.80 -7.94 -9.28
CA ALA A 229 20.05 -7.14 -8.09
C ALA A 229 20.52 -7.99 -6.90
N LEU A 230 19.89 -9.13 -6.65
CA LEU A 230 20.29 -10.03 -5.57
C LEU A 230 21.69 -10.62 -5.79
N GLN A 231 22.01 -11.03 -7.02
CA GLN A 231 23.31 -11.58 -7.37
C GLN A 231 24.44 -10.56 -7.23
N ASN A 232 24.20 -9.31 -7.61
CA ASN A 232 25.22 -8.26 -7.60
C ASN A 232 25.41 -7.61 -6.22
N GLU A 233 24.34 -7.49 -5.42
CA GLU A 233 24.34 -6.66 -4.21
C GLU A 233 24.38 -7.45 -2.90
N TYR A 234 24.14 -8.76 -2.94
CA TYR A 234 24.03 -9.60 -1.75
C TYR A 234 24.73 -10.94 -1.94
N SER A 235 26.06 -10.91 -1.87
CA SER A 235 26.88 -12.10 -2.12
C SER A 235 26.66 -13.19 -1.06
N SER A 236 27.00 -14.43 -1.39
CA SER A 236 26.89 -15.55 -0.44
C SER A 236 27.72 -15.34 0.83
N SER A 237 28.88 -14.68 0.74
CA SER A 237 29.71 -14.36 1.92
C SER A 237 29.02 -13.36 2.84
N GLU A 238 28.43 -12.30 2.29
CA GLU A 238 27.71 -11.29 3.07
C GLU A 238 26.43 -11.87 3.70
N GLN A 239 25.76 -12.77 2.99
CA GLN A 239 24.63 -13.52 3.55
C GLN A 239 25.07 -14.37 4.75
N LEU A 240 26.23 -15.05 4.65
CA LEU A 240 26.79 -15.84 5.74
C LEU A 240 27.13 -14.99 6.95
N ASP A 241 27.81 -13.85 6.77
CA ASP A 241 28.14 -12.92 7.87
C ASP A 241 26.89 -12.46 8.64
N GLN A 242 25.83 -12.14 7.89
CA GLN A 242 24.56 -11.74 8.47
C GLN A 242 23.86 -12.90 9.18
N VAL A 243 23.89 -14.11 8.61
CA VAL A 243 23.38 -15.33 9.24
C VAL A 243 24.11 -15.61 10.55
N MET A 244 25.44 -15.53 10.59
CA MET A 244 26.25 -15.73 11.81
C MET A 244 25.87 -14.75 12.91
N THR A 245 25.74 -13.46 12.56
CA THR A 245 25.28 -12.42 13.50
C THR A 245 23.88 -12.75 14.07
N LEU A 246 22.98 -13.25 13.22
CA LEU A 246 21.63 -13.63 13.64
C LEU A 246 21.62 -14.91 14.48
N ILE A 247 22.45 -15.89 14.17
CA ILE A 247 22.59 -17.13 14.95
C ILE A 247 22.96 -16.78 16.39
N GLU A 248 23.97 -15.93 16.60
CA GLU A 248 24.40 -15.53 17.94
C GLU A 248 23.29 -14.81 18.73
N LYS A 249 22.55 -13.92 18.07
CA LYS A 249 21.38 -13.26 18.69
C LYS A 249 20.29 -14.27 19.07
N LEU A 250 19.98 -15.21 18.18
CA LEU A 250 18.95 -16.22 18.40
C LEU A 250 19.36 -17.27 19.43
N LYS A 251 20.65 -17.62 19.52
CA LYS A 251 21.19 -18.47 20.58
C LYS A 251 20.91 -17.87 21.95
N ARG A 252 21.22 -16.59 22.15
CA ARG A 252 20.91 -15.87 23.40
C ARG A 252 19.42 -15.88 23.71
N GLN A 253 18.57 -15.66 22.71
CA GLN A 253 17.12 -15.70 22.86
C GLN A 253 16.61 -17.09 23.29
N TYR A 254 17.20 -18.15 22.76
CA TYR A 254 16.78 -19.53 22.99
C TYR A 254 17.63 -20.30 24.02
N ARG A 255 18.38 -19.60 24.88
CA ARG A 255 19.28 -20.22 25.89
C ARG A 255 18.62 -21.20 26.85
N LYS A 256 17.30 -21.09 27.07
CA LYS A 256 16.51 -22.00 27.94
C LYS A 256 15.95 -23.21 27.17
N GLN A 257 16.57 -23.57 26.05
CA GLN A 257 16.20 -24.72 25.23
C GLN A 257 17.42 -25.63 25.14
N THR A 258 17.20 -26.94 25.10
CA THR A 258 18.28 -27.92 24.85
C THR A 258 19.02 -27.58 23.55
N PRO A 259 20.32 -27.91 23.42
CA PRO A 259 21.11 -27.58 22.22
C PRO A 259 20.44 -28.00 20.90
N SER A 260 19.87 -29.22 20.86
CA SER A 260 19.15 -29.73 19.69
C SER A 260 17.92 -28.86 19.33
N LEU A 261 17.07 -28.54 20.31
CA LEU A 261 15.92 -27.66 20.08
C LEU A 261 16.32 -26.22 19.76
N GLN A 262 17.39 -25.73 20.37
CA GLN A 262 17.93 -24.39 20.12
C GLN A 262 18.36 -24.31 18.65
N LYS A 263 19.17 -25.26 18.18
CA LYS A 263 19.61 -25.36 16.78
C LYS A 263 18.42 -25.45 15.82
N GLN A 264 17.43 -26.29 16.11
CA GLN A 264 16.22 -26.42 15.31
C GLN A 264 15.43 -25.10 15.22
N LYS A 265 15.27 -24.38 16.34
CA LYS A 265 14.55 -23.10 16.37
C LYS A 265 15.32 -22.00 15.64
N VAL A 266 16.64 -21.95 15.79
CA VAL A 266 17.49 -21.02 15.04
C VAL A 266 17.34 -21.27 13.55
N HIS A 267 17.45 -22.52 13.10
CA HIS A 267 17.23 -22.91 11.70
C HIS A 267 15.86 -22.44 11.18
N GLN A 268 14.78 -22.73 11.91
CA GLN A 268 13.42 -22.33 11.53
C GLN A 268 13.30 -20.79 11.39
N ARG A 269 13.86 -20.03 12.33
CA ARG A 269 13.83 -18.56 12.26
C ARG A 269 14.61 -17.99 11.09
N LEU A 270 15.73 -18.58 10.72
CA LEU A 270 16.51 -18.14 9.56
C LEU A 270 15.78 -18.47 8.24
N MET A 271 15.12 -19.63 8.17
CA MET A 271 14.22 -19.96 7.06
C MET A 271 13.07 -18.96 6.92
N GLU A 272 12.41 -18.61 8.03
CA GLU A 272 11.36 -17.57 8.05
C GLU A 272 11.87 -16.19 7.60
N LYS A 273 13.15 -15.90 7.87
CA LYS A 273 13.83 -14.69 7.41
C LYS A 273 14.21 -14.73 5.93
N GLY A 274 14.17 -15.90 5.29
CA GLY A 274 14.35 -16.06 3.85
C GLY A 274 15.76 -16.39 3.37
N PHE A 275 16.62 -16.86 4.27
CA PHE A 275 17.94 -17.40 3.90
C PHE A 275 17.80 -18.79 3.27
N SER A 276 18.71 -19.15 2.38
CA SER A 276 18.74 -20.48 1.76
C SER A 276 19.21 -21.54 2.75
N GLY A 277 18.79 -22.79 2.55
CA GLY A 277 19.20 -23.92 3.38
C GLY A 277 20.72 -24.06 3.44
N ASP A 278 21.41 -23.84 2.33
CA ASP A 278 22.87 -23.99 2.24
C ASP A 278 23.61 -22.98 3.12
N VAL A 279 23.24 -21.68 3.06
CA VAL A 279 23.86 -20.63 3.88
C VAL A 279 23.56 -20.85 5.36
N ILE A 280 22.33 -21.29 5.68
CA ILE A 280 21.95 -21.63 7.05
C ILE A 280 22.78 -22.81 7.55
N ALA A 281 22.93 -23.86 6.75
CA ALA A 281 23.71 -25.04 7.11
C ALA A 281 25.18 -24.69 7.38
N SER A 282 25.80 -23.86 6.54
CA SER A 282 27.16 -23.38 6.75
C SER A 282 27.29 -22.61 8.06
N GLY A 283 26.43 -21.63 8.32
CA GLY A 283 26.49 -20.86 9.57
C GLY A 283 26.23 -21.71 10.82
N LEU A 284 25.34 -22.70 10.74
CA LEU A 284 25.09 -23.64 11.83
C LEU A 284 26.20 -24.66 12.04
N ALA A 285 27.03 -24.93 11.03
CA ALA A 285 28.20 -25.80 11.14
C ALA A 285 29.38 -25.08 11.80
N GLU A 286 29.53 -23.79 11.54
CA GLU A 286 30.55 -22.93 12.17
C GLU A 286 30.22 -22.54 13.61
N THR A 287 28.98 -22.78 14.05
CA THR A 287 28.52 -22.39 15.37
C THR A 287 28.35 -23.59 16.29
N GLU A 288 29.02 -23.58 17.44
CA GLU A 288 28.81 -24.57 18.49
C GLU A 288 27.54 -24.27 19.32
N PHE A 289 26.76 -25.32 19.57
CA PHE A 289 25.57 -25.30 20.42
C PHE A 289 25.84 -26.20 21.63
N SER A 290 26.29 -25.60 22.73
CA SER A 290 26.56 -26.29 23.98
C SER A 290 25.71 -25.73 25.11
N MET A 291 25.52 -26.53 26.15
CA MET A 291 24.78 -26.17 27.35
C MET A 291 25.53 -26.72 28.56
N ASP A 292 25.63 -25.90 29.60
CA ASP A 292 26.18 -26.30 30.89
C ASP A 292 25.35 -27.42 31.53
N GLN A 293 26.01 -28.37 32.20
CA GLN A 293 25.34 -29.56 32.74
C GLN A 293 24.36 -29.21 33.87
N ASP A 294 24.67 -28.22 34.71
CA ASP A 294 23.79 -27.82 35.81
C ASP A 294 22.50 -27.21 35.24
N LEU A 295 22.65 -26.31 34.26
CA LEU A 295 21.51 -25.74 33.55
C LEU A 295 20.68 -26.83 32.81
N ALA A 296 21.34 -27.81 32.21
CA ALA A 296 20.66 -28.92 31.53
C ALA A 296 19.80 -29.74 32.51
N ASN A 297 20.35 -30.05 33.69
CA ASN A 297 19.64 -30.76 34.76
C ASN A 297 18.48 -29.92 35.31
N GLU A 298 18.67 -28.62 35.55
CA GLU A 298 17.61 -27.70 36.00
C GLU A 298 16.44 -27.65 35.00
N LEU A 299 16.75 -27.51 33.70
CA LEU A 299 15.74 -27.49 32.65
C LEU A 299 15.03 -28.84 32.49
N LEU A 300 15.76 -29.95 32.64
CA LEU A 300 15.20 -31.30 32.61
C LEU A 300 14.18 -31.46 33.72
N ASP A 301 14.57 -31.19 34.96
CA ASP A 301 13.71 -31.34 36.14
C ASP A 301 12.44 -30.49 36.01
N ALA A 302 12.60 -29.20 35.69
CA ALA A 302 11.45 -28.29 35.51
C ALA A 302 10.47 -28.78 34.43
N GLN A 303 10.96 -29.31 33.31
CA GLN A 303 10.10 -29.86 32.26
C GLN A 303 9.50 -31.21 32.65
N ALA A 304 10.28 -32.07 33.29
CA ALA A 304 9.89 -33.40 33.72
C ALA A 304 8.78 -33.32 34.77
N GLN A 305 8.94 -32.50 35.81
CA GLN A 305 7.90 -32.25 36.82
C GLN A 305 6.60 -31.73 36.19
N LYS A 306 6.68 -30.79 35.24
CA LYS A 306 5.50 -30.27 34.54
C LYS A 306 4.76 -31.37 33.77
N LEU A 307 5.50 -32.21 33.05
CA LEU A 307 4.94 -33.32 32.29
C LEU A 307 4.40 -34.42 33.22
N TRP A 308 5.09 -34.68 34.32
CA TRP A 308 4.68 -35.62 35.36
C TRP A 308 3.33 -35.20 35.94
N ARG A 309 3.15 -33.95 36.36
CA ARG A 309 1.86 -33.40 36.83
C ARG A 309 0.77 -33.50 35.77
N ARG A 310 1.08 -33.17 34.52
CA ARG A 310 0.13 -33.26 33.39
C ARG A 310 -0.42 -34.68 33.18
N TYR A 311 0.40 -35.71 33.39
CA TYR A 311 0.01 -37.11 33.18
C TYR A 311 -0.32 -37.86 34.48
N ALA A 312 -0.66 -37.16 35.57
CA ALA A 312 -0.94 -37.77 36.87
C ALA A 312 -2.11 -38.78 36.85
N GLY A 313 -3.08 -38.62 35.95
CA GLY A 313 -4.21 -39.55 35.81
C GLY A 313 -3.92 -40.84 35.03
N LYS A 314 -2.67 -41.06 34.60
CA LYS A 314 -2.27 -42.26 33.84
C LYS A 314 -1.65 -43.30 34.77
N ALA A 315 -1.78 -44.59 34.41
CA ALA A 315 -1.08 -45.67 35.10
C ALA A 315 0.43 -45.41 35.10
N PHE A 316 1.13 -45.79 36.18
CA PHE A 316 2.53 -45.43 36.40
C PHE A 316 3.45 -45.70 35.19
N ARG A 317 3.41 -46.92 34.64
CA ARG A 317 4.20 -47.30 33.45
C ARG A 317 3.84 -46.46 32.21
N GLU A 318 2.55 -46.17 32.00
CA GLU A 318 2.09 -45.34 30.89
C GLU A 318 2.55 -43.88 31.08
N ARG A 319 2.49 -43.37 32.30
CA ARG A 319 2.95 -42.03 32.68
C ARG A 319 4.45 -41.88 32.41
N GLN A 320 5.28 -42.81 32.90
CA GLN A 320 6.72 -42.83 32.63
C GLN A 320 7.02 -42.83 31.13
N LEU A 321 6.33 -43.68 30.35
CA LEU A 321 6.50 -43.74 28.89
C LEU A 321 6.16 -42.40 28.22
N LYS A 322 5.02 -41.77 28.57
CA LYS A 322 4.60 -40.48 28.01
C LYS A 322 5.56 -39.35 28.36
N VAL A 323 6.08 -39.32 29.60
CA VAL A 323 7.07 -38.33 30.03
C VAL A 323 8.39 -38.54 29.30
N ARG A 324 8.91 -39.78 29.24
CA ARG A 324 10.11 -40.13 28.48
C ARG A 324 10.02 -39.69 27.02
N GLN A 325 8.95 -40.05 26.31
CA GLN A 325 8.73 -39.66 24.91
C GLN A 325 8.63 -38.14 24.73
N ALA A 326 8.06 -37.41 25.69
CA ALA A 326 7.95 -35.96 25.62
C ALA A 326 9.29 -35.26 25.88
N LEU A 327 10.09 -35.75 26.83
CA LEU A 327 11.43 -35.22 27.12
C LEU A 327 12.43 -35.56 26.00
N TYR A 328 12.35 -36.76 25.44
CA TYR A 328 13.17 -37.15 24.29
C TYR A 328 12.89 -36.26 23.07
N ARG A 329 11.61 -35.99 22.75
CA ARG A 329 11.23 -35.03 21.70
C ARG A 329 11.68 -33.60 22.01
N LYS A 330 11.97 -33.28 23.27
CA LYS A 330 12.56 -32.00 23.68
C LYS A 330 14.09 -32.01 23.65
N GLY A 331 14.72 -33.07 23.17
CA GLY A 331 16.17 -33.17 23.00
C GLY A 331 16.96 -33.28 24.30
N PHE A 332 16.36 -33.83 25.36
CA PHE A 332 17.09 -34.22 26.56
C PHE A 332 17.74 -35.60 26.38
N GLU A 333 18.91 -35.80 26.98
CA GLU A 333 19.66 -37.06 26.90
C GLU A 333 18.92 -38.22 27.55
N SER A 334 18.95 -39.39 26.90
CA SER A 334 18.22 -40.59 27.34
C SER A 334 18.60 -41.02 28.76
N ASP A 335 19.88 -40.92 29.10
CA ASP A 335 20.41 -41.35 30.39
C ASP A 335 19.94 -40.43 31.51
N ALA A 336 19.94 -39.12 31.27
CA ALA A 336 19.44 -38.13 32.22
C ALA A 336 17.93 -38.30 32.46
N ILE A 337 17.16 -38.53 31.40
CA ILE A 337 15.73 -38.85 31.52
C ILE A 337 15.50 -40.13 32.34
N SER A 338 16.33 -41.16 32.11
CA SER A 338 16.18 -42.44 32.79
C SER A 338 16.51 -42.33 34.28
N ARG A 339 17.55 -41.57 34.65
CA ARG A 339 17.89 -41.24 36.05
C ARG A 339 16.73 -40.54 36.75
N TRP A 340 16.21 -39.45 36.17
CA TRP A 340 15.09 -38.70 36.75
C TRP A 340 13.83 -39.56 36.92
N LEU A 341 13.52 -40.45 35.96
CA LEU A 341 12.37 -41.35 36.06
C LEU A 341 12.54 -42.47 37.09
N ALA A 342 13.78 -42.85 37.41
CA ALA A 342 14.08 -43.84 38.45
C ALA A 342 13.86 -43.24 39.84
N GLU A 343 14.29 -42.01 40.07
CA GLU A 343 14.05 -41.26 41.33
C GLU A 343 12.54 -41.15 41.65
N GLN A 344 11.69 -41.04 40.62
CA GLN A 344 10.23 -40.99 40.76
C GLN A 344 9.56 -42.36 40.93
N ALA A 345 10.30 -43.45 40.84
CA ALA A 345 9.81 -44.81 41.15
C ALA A 345 10.09 -45.20 42.61
N ASP A 346 11.04 -44.51 43.25
CA ASP A 346 11.45 -44.72 44.64
C ASP A 346 10.66 -43.82 45.64
N GLU A 347 9.95 -42.80 45.13
CA GLU A 347 8.91 -42.01 45.82
C GLU A 347 7.50 -42.59 45.60
#